data_AF-X1EK96-F1
#
_entry.id   AF-X1EK96-F1
#
_cell.length_a   1.000
_cell.length_b   1.000
_cell.length_c   1.000
_cell.angle_alpha   90.00
_cell.angle_beta   90.00
_cell.angle_gamma   90.00
#
_symmetry.space_group_name_H-M   'P 1'
#
loop_
_entity.id
_entity.type
_entity.pdbx_description
1 polymer ?
#
loop_
_entity_poly.entity_id
_entity_poly.type
_entity_poly.pdbx_seq_one_letter_code
_entity_poly.pdbx_strand_id
1 'polypeptide(L)'
;KGKLERAIELCAADMNEFTNFMSNRYETMRFVSDMINEMHPFTEGRKDLVRKFLGRMPKNRMRMFAVSYAELTEGDRKTVDAFARNYTRYDLGLEVYVGLPVELKEFVKFFHLKKRPSTLASFASERPTERKKILLVLQALRWSTYRVRS
;
A
#
# COMPACT_ATOMS: atom_id res chain seq x y z
N LYS A 1 21.12 -17.80 23.01
CA LYS A 1 20.39 -17.14 21.91
C LYS A 1 21.32 -16.14 21.23
N GLY A 2 21.52 -16.28 19.92
CA GLY A 2 22.41 -15.42 19.15
C GLY A 2 21.84 -14.02 18.95
N LYS A 3 22.70 -13.03 18.72
CA LYS A 3 22.28 -11.65 18.40
C LYS A 3 21.43 -11.58 17.12
N LEU A 4 21.70 -12.47 16.16
CA LEU A 4 20.92 -12.59 14.92
C LEU A 4 19.50 -13.12 15.19
N GLU A 5 19.36 -14.15 16.02
CA GLU A 5 18.05 -14.66 16.44
C GLU A 5 17.24 -13.56 17.12
N ARG A 6 17.87 -12.79 18.02
CA ARG A 6 17.19 -11.66 18.67
C ARG A 6 16.79 -10.58 17.67
N ALA A 7 17.63 -10.27 16.67
CA ALA A 7 17.29 -9.31 15.63
C ALA A 7 16.10 -9.79 14.77
N ILE A 8 16.04 -11.07 14.41
CA ILE A 8 14.93 -11.66 13.65
C ILE A 8 13.64 -11.64 14.46
N GLU A 9 13.71 -12.03 15.74
CA GLU A 9 12.58 -11.96 16.66
C GLU A 9 12.01 -10.54 16.78
N LEU A 10 12.89 -9.56 16.99
CA LEU A 10 12.50 -8.15 17.10
C LEU A 10 11.96 -7.61 15.77
N CYS A 11 12.57 -7.95 14.63
CA CYS A 11 12.09 -7.50 13.32
C CYS A 11 10.66 -7.99 13.02
N ALA A 12 10.28 -9.15 13.54
CA ALA A 12 8.93 -9.69 13.37
C ALA A 12 7.94 -9.15 14.41
N ALA A 13 8.38 -8.89 15.63
CA ALA A 13 7.51 -8.56 16.76
C ALA A 13 7.35 -7.04 17.01
N ASP A 14 8.45 -6.28 16.97
CA ASP A 14 8.47 -4.86 17.30
C ASP A 14 9.58 -4.13 16.52
N MET A 15 9.16 -3.40 15.49
CA MET A 15 10.07 -2.63 14.63
C MET A 15 10.77 -1.48 15.36
N ASN A 16 10.19 -0.92 16.42
CA ASN A 16 10.82 0.15 17.19
C ASN A 16 11.95 -0.42 18.06
N GLU A 17 11.69 -1.51 18.77
CA GLU A 17 12.74 -2.22 19.52
C GLU A 17 13.81 -2.78 18.60
N PHE A 18 13.44 -3.32 17.44
CA PHE A 18 14.40 -3.74 16.41
C PHE A 18 15.31 -2.60 15.97
N THR A 19 14.72 -1.44 15.66
CA THR A 19 15.49 -0.26 15.22
C THR A 19 16.44 0.21 16.31
N ASN A 20 15.97 0.32 17.56
CA ASN A 20 16.81 0.67 18.70
C ASN A 20 17.94 -0.35 18.91
N PHE A 21 17.63 -1.64 18.83
CA PHE A 21 18.61 -2.73 18.98
C PHE A 21 19.69 -2.67 17.90
N MET A 22 19.32 -2.42 16.65
CA MET A 22 20.24 -2.33 15.51
C MET A 22 21.01 -1.01 15.44
N SER A 23 20.52 0.06 16.07
CA SER A 23 21.17 1.38 16.09
C SER A 23 22.32 1.49 17.10
N ASN A 24 22.48 0.52 17.98
CA ASN A 24 23.49 0.55 19.05
C ASN A 24 24.93 0.29 18.58
N ARG A 25 25.13 -0.18 17.33
CA ARG A 25 26.45 -0.43 16.77
C ARG A 25 26.51 0.04 15.33
N TYR A 26 27.66 0.56 14.94
CA TYR A 26 27.87 1.10 13.60
C TYR A 26 27.64 0.04 12.52
N GLU A 27 28.09 -1.20 12.71
CA GLU A 27 27.99 -2.26 11.71
C GLU A 27 26.54 -2.70 11.48
N THR A 28 25.72 -2.77 12.53
CA THR A 28 24.30 -3.12 12.41
C THR A 28 23.48 -1.95 11.90
N MET A 29 23.84 -0.73 12.26
CA MET A 29 23.23 0.48 11.72
C MET A 29 23.52 0.62 10.22
N ARG A 30 24.77 0.34 9.81
CA ARG A 30 25.20 0.29 8.41
C ARG A 30 24.46 -0.82 7.67
N PHE A 31 24.36 -2.03 8.20
CA PHE A 31 23.61 -3.13 7.59
C PHE A 31 22.12 -2.79 7.38
N VAL A 32 21.46 -2.17 8.36
CA VAL A 32 20.05 -1.72 8.23
C VAL A 32 19.95 -0.58 7.22
N SER A 33 20.88 0.36 7.26
CA SER A 33 20.99 1.44 6.28
C SER A 33 21.14 0.87 4.87
N ASP A 34 22.04 -0.09 4.65
CA ASP A 34 22.28 -0.71 3.35
C ASP A 34 21.05 -1.53 2.91
N MET A 35 20.38 -2.25 3.80
CA MET A 35 19.08 -2.89 3.49
C MET A 35 17.99 -1.90 3.04
N ILE A 36 17.98 -0.68 3.59
CA ILE A 36 16.97 0.34 3.30
C ILE A 36 17.36 1.20 2.09
N ASN A 37 18.65 1.50 1.94
CA ASN A 37 19.21 2.44 0.98
C ASN A 37 19.78 1.75 -0.27
N GLU A 38 20.31 0.54 -0.14
CA GLU A 38 20.71 -0.33 -1.27
C GLU A 38 19.57 -1.29 -1.67
N MET A 39 18.33 -0.83 -1.55
CA MET A 39 17.21 -1.59 -2.10
C MET A 39 17.38 -1.75 -3.61
N HIS A 40 17.25 -2.97 -4.10
CA HIS A 40 17.27 -3.24 -5.53
C HIS A 40 16.33 -2.27 -6.28
N PRO A 41 16.73 -1.67 -7.42
CA PRO A 41 15.95 -0.64 -8.12
C PRO A 41 14.49 -1.01 -8.39
N PHE A 42 14.23 -2.31 -8.61
CA PHE A 42 12.87 -2.86 -8.71
C PHE A 42 11.99 -2.55 -7.48
N THR A 43 12.53 -2.77 -6.29
CA THR A 43 11.78 -2.60 -5.04
C THR A 43 11.65 -1.11 -4.69
N GLU A 44 12.67 -0.31 -5.01
CA GLU A 44 12.61 1.14 -4.90
C GLU A 44 11.52 1.74 -5.81
N GLY A 45 11.50 1.36 -7.09
CA GLY A 45 10.47 1.82 -8.03
C GLY A 45 9.05 1.44 -7.59
N ARG A 46 8.87 0.25 -6.98
CA ARG A 46 7.58 -0.15 -6.41
C ARG A 46 7.17 0.72 -5.21
N LYS A 47 8.13 1.07 -4.34
CA LYS A 47 7.88 2.00 -3.21
C LYS A 47 7.50 3.39 -3.71
N ASP A 48 8.18 3.90 -4.73
CA ASP A 48 7.90 5.21 -5.32
C ASP A 48 6.48 5.28 -5.91
N LEU A 49 6.05 4.25 -6.66
CA LEU A 49 4.68 4.19 -7.20
C LEU A 49 3.61 4.26 -6.10
N VAL A 50 3.83 3.58 -4.97
CA VAL A 50 2.90 3.59 -3.84
C VAL A 50 2.93 4.94 -3.12
N ARG A 51 4.12 5.56 -2.91
CA ARG A 51 4.21 6.91 -2.33
C ARG A 51 3.45 7.94 -3.17
N LYS A 52 3.59 7.88 -4.49
CA LYS A 52 2.86 8.76 -5.42
C LYS A 52 1.35 8.59 -5.30
N PHE A 53 0.87 7.34 -5.20
CA PHE A 53 -0.55 7.05 -4.96
C PHE A 53 -1.05 7.66 -3.65
N LEU A 54 -0.36 7.40 -2.53
CA LEU A 54 -0.74 7.94 -1.22
C LEU A 54 -0.68 9.47 -1.20
N GLY A 55 0.29 10.07 -1.89
CA GLY A 55 0.43 11.52 -2.03
C GLY A 55 -0.69 12.20 -2.81
N ARG A 56 -1.55 11.45 -3.53
CA ARG A 56 -2.77 12.01 -4.15
C ARG A 56 -3.90 12.23 -3.15
N MET A 57 -3.88 11.53 -2.01
CA MET A 57 -4.92 11.64 -1.01
C MET A 57 -4.67 12.84 -0.09
N PRO A 58 -5.73 13.57 0.34
CA PRO A 58 -5.62 14.52 1.43
C PRO A 58 -5.05 13.87 2.70
N LYS A 59 -4.24 14.61 3.48
CA LYS A 59 -3.51 14.07 4.66
C LYS A 59 -4.39 13.29 5.63
N ASN A 60 -5.60 13.79 5.92
CA ASN A 60 -6.56 13.11 6.81
C ASN A 60 -7.06 11.78 6.21
N ARG A 61 -7.35 11.74 4.91
CA ARG A 61 -7.78 10.53 4.19
C ARG A 61 -6.66 9.50 4.09
N MET A 62 -5.43 9.96 3.85
CA MET A 62 -4.25 9.09 3.85
C MET A 62 -4.04 8.42 5.21
N ARG A 63 -4.18 9.16 6.32
CA ARG A 63 -4.11 8.58 7.67
C ARG A 63 -5.19 7.51 7.90
N MET A 64 -6.43 7.79 7.48
CA MET A 64 -7.51 6.80 7.56
C MET A 64 -7.23 5.57 6.71
N PHE A 65 -6.72 5.76 5.49
CA PHE A 65 -6.29 4.66 4.62
C PHE A 65 -5.23 3.79 5.30
N ALA A 66 -4.21 4.40 5.93
CA ALA A 66 -3.14 3.68 6.60
C ALA A 66 -3.64 2.82 7.77
N VAL A 67 -4.56 3.35 8.59
CA VAL A 67 -5.18 2.61 9.70
C VAL A 67 -5.96 1.40 9.18
N SER A 68 -6.89 1.62 8.24
CA SER A 68 -7.68 0.52 7.69
C SER A 68 -6.84 -0.49 6.90
N TYR A 69 -5.75 -0.06 6.27
CA TYR A 69 -4.82 -0.96 5.59
C TYR A 69 -4.07 -1.87 6.57
N ALA A 70 -3.71 -1.38 7.76
CA ALA A 70 -3.02 -2.18 8.78
C ALA A 70 -3.87 -3.35 9.29
N GLU A 71 -5.20 -3.18 9.31
CA GLU A 71 -6.17 -4.21 9.72
C GLU A 71 -6.41 -5.30 8.65
N LEU A 72 -5.91 -5.10 7.42
CA LEU A 72 -6.13 -6.05 6.33
C LEU A 72 -5.33 -7.34 6.51
N THR A 73 -5.90 -8.43 6.01
CA THR A 73 -5.18 -9.69 5.80
C THR A 73 -4.03 -9.48 4.81
N GLU A 74 -3.00 -10.33 4.86
CA GLU A 74 -1.88 -10.26 3.91
C GLU A 74 -2.35 -10.36 2.45
N GLY A 75 -3.33 -11.24 2.18
CA GLY A 75 -3.91 -11.40 0.85
C GLY A 75 -4.61 -10.14 0.33
N ASP A 76 -5.28 -9.40 1.21
CA ASP A 76 -5.95 -8.15 0.85
C ASP A 76 -4.97 -7.00 0.71
N ARG A 77 -3.93 -6.93 1.56
CA ARG A 77 -2.82 -5.97 1.38
C ARG A 77 -2.14 -6.13 0.03
N LYS A 78 -1.85 -7.37 -0.39
CA LYS A 78 -1.29 -7.64 -1.73
C LYS A 78 -2.19 -7.12 -2.86
N THR A 79 -3.51 -7.24 -2.68
CA THR A 79 -4.52 -6.75 -3.63
C THR A 79 -4.49 -5.22 -3.71
N VAL A 80 -4.45 -4.54 -2.57
CA VAL A 80 -4.40 -3.08 -2.48
C VAL A 80 -3.09 -2.53 -3.02
N ASP A 81 -1.97 -3.17 -2.72
CA ASP A 81 -0.65 -2.77 -3.21
C ASP A 81 -0.56 -2.87 -4.74
N ALA A 82 -1.16 -3.90 -5.33
CA ALA A 82 -1.25 -4.04 -6.78
C ALA A 82 -2.09 -2.91 -7.39
N PHE A 83 -3.25 -2.62 -6.78
CA PHE A 83 -4.09 -1.50 -7.20
C PHE A 83 -3.34 -0.15 -7.13
N ALA A 84 -2.68 0.15 -6.01
CA ALA A 84 -1.96 1.42 -5.82
C ALA A 84 -0.85 1.62 -6.86
N ARG A 85 -0.07 0.58 -7.15
CA ARG A 85 0.97 0.63 -8.19
C ARG A 85 0.36 0.86 -9.57
N ASN A 86 -0.70 0.13 -9.90
CA ASN A 86 -1.36 0.24 -11.21
C ASN A 86 -2.07 1.59 -11.38
N TYR A 87 -2.66 2.14 -10.32
CA TYR A 87 -3.23 3.48 -10.33
C TYR A 87 -2.18 4.50 -10.77
N THR A 88 -1.00 4.50 -10.15
CA THR A 88 0.06 5.45 -10.51
C THR A 88 0.57 5.21 -11.94
N ARG A 89 0.69 3.95 -12.37
CA ARG A 89 1.09 3.60 -13.76
C ARG A 89 0.10 4.10 -14.81
N TYR A 90 -1.20 4.07 -14.53
CA TYR A 90 -2.21 4.52 -15.48
C TYR A 90 -2.57 6.00 -15.35
N ASP A 91 -1.93 6.72 -14.43
CA ASP A 91 -2.02 8.19 -14.32
C ASP A 91 -1.07 8.91 -15.30
N LEU A 92 -0.85 8.34 -16.49
CA LEU A 92 0.06 8.83 -17.54
C LEU A 92 -0.63 9.60 -18.67
N GLY A 93 -1.89 10.01 -18.50
CA GLY A 93 -2.59 10.82 -19.51
C GLY A 93 -2.85 10.07 -20.83
N LEU A 94 -3.04 8.75 -20.78
CA LEU A 94 -3.44 7.92 -21.93
C LEU A 94 -4.71 8.49 -22.61
N GLU A 95 -5.26 7.92 -23.69
CA GLU A 95 -6.57 8.38 -24.25
C GLU A 95 -7.74 7.38 -24.11
N VAL A 96 -7.50 6.23 -23.49
CA VAL A 96 -8.54 5.21 -23.27
C VAL A 96 -9.58 5.66 -22.23
N TYR A 97 -10.87 5.61 -22.60
CA TYR A 97 -12.00 5.86 -21.72
C TYR A 97 -12.65 4.54 -21.27
N VAL A 98 -12.73 4.33 -19.95
CA VAL A 98 -13.43 3.18 -19.36
C VAL A 98 -14.30 3.72 -18.22
N GLY A 99 -15.57 3.30 -18.19
CA GLY A 99 -16.53 3.72 -17.16
C GLY A 99 -16.12 3.28 -15.76
N LEU A 100 -16.32 4.14 -14.76
CA LEU A 100 -16.03 3.82 -13.36
C LEU A 100 -17.03 2.78 -12.82
N PRO A 101 -16.57 1.61 -12.34
CA PRO A 101 -17.45 0.61 -11.74
C PRO A 101 -18.22 1.18 -10.55
N VAL A 102 -19.46 0.76 -10.38
CA VAL A 102 -20.37 1.32 -9.35
C VAL A 102 -19.82 1.07 -7.95
N GLU A 103 -19.22 -0.10 -7.73
CA GLU A 103 -18.61 -0.56 -6.48
C GLU A 103 -17.42 0.33 -6.08
N LEU A 104 -16.75 0.92 -7.08
CA LEU A 104 -15.55 1.73 -6.88
C LEU A 104 -15.88 3.22 -6.68
N LYS A 105 -17.09 3.66 -7.08
CA LYS A 105 -17.49 5.08 -7.09
C LYS A 105 -17.31 5.75 -5.73
N GLU A 106 -17.79 5.11 -4.67
CA GLU A 106 -17.70 5.65 -3.31
C GLU A 106 -16.27 5.67 -2.78
N PHE A 107 -15.47 4.63 -3.08
CA PHE A 107 -14.06 4.58 -2.71
C PHE A 107 -13.26 5.72 -3.36
N VAL A 108 -13.40 5.89 -4.68
CA VAL A 108 -12.73 6.97 -5.43
C VAL A 108 -13.13 8.33 -4.88
N LYS A 109 -14.43 8.54 -4.68
CA LYS A 109 -14.96 9.80 -4.14
C LYS A 109 -14.43 10.07 -2.73
N PHE A 110 -14.41 9.07 -1.85
CA PHE A 110 -14.02 9.24 -0.46
C PHE A 110 -12.53 9.53 -0.28
N PHE A 111 -11.67 8.82 -1.03
CA PHE A 111 -10.22 9.02 -0.99
C PHE A 111 -9.72 10.10 -1.96
N HIS A 112 -10.63 10.79 -2.66
CA HIS A 112 -10.33 11.86 -3.61
C HIS A 112 -9.38 11.41 -4.73
N LEU A 113 -9.55 10.18 -5.19
CA LEU A 113 -8.75 9.62 -6.28
C LEU A 113 -9.32 10.06 -7.63
N LYS A 114 -8.47 10.02 -8.66
CA LYS A 114 -8.88 10.26 -10.04
C LYS A 114 -9.66 9.05 -10.56
N LYS A 115 -10.84 9.30 -11.13
CA LYS A 115 -11.74 8.23 -11.64
C LYS A 115 -11.04 7.28 -12.60
N ARG A 116 -10.33 7.82 -13.58
CA ARG A 116 -9.78 7.06 -14.68
C ARG A 116 -8.64 6.11 -14.28
N PRO A 117 -7.58 6.57 -13.59
CA PRO A 117 -6.55 5.66 -13.09
C PRO A 117 -7.11 4.63 -12.11
N SER A 118 -8.14 4.98 -11.32
CA SER A 118 -8.84 4.01 -10.47
C SER A 118 -9.55 2.94 -11.29
N THR A 119 -10.26 3.31 -12.36
CA THR A 119 -10.88 2.34 -13.26
C THR A 119 -9.83 1.41 -13.86
N LEU A 120 -8.81 1.97 -14.51
CA LEU A 120 -7.77 1.18 -15.18
C LEU A 120 -7.02 0.26 -14.20
N ALA A 121 -6.73 0.72 -12.99
CA ALA A 121 -6.11 -0.10 -11.96
C ALA A 121 -6.97 -1.29 -11.53
N SER A 122 -8.29 -1.14 -11.48
CA SER A 122 -9.21 -2.25 -11.19
C SER A 122 -9.33 -3.25 -12.34
N PHE A 123 -9.11 -2.80 -13.58
CA PHE A 123 -9.13 -3.64 -14.78
C PHE A 123 -7.77 -4.26 -15.14
N ALA A 124 -6.69 -3.86 -14.46
CA ALA A 124 -5.33 -4.38 -14.69
C ALA A 124 -5.22 -5.90 -14.48
N SER A 125 -6.15 -6.50 -13.75
CA SER A 125 -6.28 -7.95 -13.61
C SER A 125 -7.13 -8.51 -14.74
N GLU A 126 -6.59 -9.40 -15.56
CA GLU A 126 -7.32 -10.00 -16.68
C GLU A 126 -8.46 -10.92 -16.20
N ARG A 127 -8.26 -11.61 -15.06
CA ARG A 127 -9.22 -12.57 -14.52
C ARG A 127 -10.42 -11.88 -13.84
N PRO A 128 -11.67 -12.25 -14.19
CA PRO A 128 -12.88 -11.69 -13.59
C PRO A 128 -12.98 -11.87 -12.07
N THR A 129 -12.54 -13.02 -11.56
CA THR A 129 -12.57 -13.34 -10.11
C THR A 129 -11.64 -12.44 -9.30
N GLU A 130 -10.43 -12.22 -9.81
CA GLU A 130 -9.45 -11.32 -9.20
C GLU A 130 -9.91 -9.86 -9.25
N ARG A 131 -10.52 -9.42 -10.37
CA ARG A 131 -11.16 -8.10 -10.46
C ARG A 131 -12.29 -7.93 -9.44
N LYS A 132 -13.16 -8.92 -9.28
CA LYS A 132 -14.22 -8.89 -8.25
C LYS A 132 -13.64 -8.79 -6.86
N LYS A 133 -12.55 -9.52 -6.58
CA LYS A 133 -11.83 -9.43 -5.31
C LYS A 133 -11.30 -8.02 -5.06
N ILE A 134 -10.66 -7.39 -6.05
CA ILE A 134 -10.17 -6.00 -5.94
C ILE A 134 -11.32 -5.07 -5.54
N LEU A 135 -12.46 -5.13 -6.24
CA LEU A 135 -13.60 -4.26 -5.95
C LEU A 135 -14.13 -4.46 -4.52
N LEU A 136 -14.26 -5.71 -4.07
CA LEU A 136 -14.72 -6.03 -2.71
C LEU A 136 -13.75 -5.52 -1.63
N VAL A 137 -12.45 -5.73 -1.81
CA VAL A 137 -11.43 -5.28 -0.85
C VAL A 137 -11.39 -3.76 -0.76
N LEU A 138 -11.44 -3.06 -1.90
CA LEU A 138 -11.45 -1.59 -1.93
C LEU A 138 -12.73 -1.01 -1.32
N GLN A 139 -13.87 -1.65 -1.57
CA GLN A 139 -15.12 -1.28 -0.93
C GLN A 139 -15.01 -1.46 0.58
N ALA A 140 -14.57 -2.64 1.06
CA ALA A 140 -14.41 -2.94 2.48
C ALA A 140 -13.45 -1.97 3.20
N LEU A 141 -12.34 -1.60 2.57
CA LEU A 141 -11.42 -0.58 3.07
C LEU A 141 -12.12 0.74 3.39
N ARG A 142 -13.02 1.18 2.50
CA ARG A 142 -13.83 2.38 2.75
C ARG A 142 -14.78 2.19 3.93
N TRP A 143 -15.41 1.03 4.10
CA TRP A 143 -16.34 0.79 5.21
C TRP A 143 -15.64 0.65 6.58
N SER A 144 -14.44 0.05 6.64
CA SER A 144 -13.62 0.02 7.87
C SER A 144 -13.38 1.45 8.38
N THR A 145 -13.13 2.41 7.48
CA THR A 145 -12.92 3.81 7.91
C THR A 145 -14.14 4.50 8.53
N TYR A 146 -15.36 3.99 8.36
CA TYR A 146 -16.55 4.50 9.08
C TYR A 146 -16.59 3.99 10.52
N ARG A 147 -16.12 2.76 10.76
CA ARG A 147 -16.13 2.13 12.09
C ARG A 147 -15.09 2.75 13.04
N VAL A 148 -14.03 3.36 12.49
CA VAL A 148 -13.03 4.14 13.25
C VAL A 148 -13.54 5.54 13.65
N ARG A 149 -14.67 5.99 13.09
CA ARG A 149 -15.28 7.31 13.36
C ARG A 149 -16.47 7.26 14.33
N SER A 150 -17.01 6.09 14.63
CA SER A 150 -18.10 5.84 15.58
C SER A 150 -17.55 5.40 16.92
#